data_AF-A0A4R6VK77-F1
#
_entry.id   AF-A0A4R6VK77-F1
#
_cell.length_a   1.000
_cell.length_b   1.000
_cell.length_c   1.000
_cell.angle_alpha   90.00
_cell.angle_beta   90.00
_cell.angle_gamma   90.00
#
_symmetry.space_group_name_H-M   'P 1'
#
loop_
_entity.id
_entity.type
_entity.pdbx_description
1 polymer ?
#
loop_
_entity_poly.entity_id
_entity_poly.type
_entity_poly.pdbx_seq_one_letter_code
_entity_poly.pdbx_strand_id
1 'polypeptide(L)'
;MKKIILILSLFILSGCVDPFLFSYAGGNVIYDMAYWEHVDTKEKAPLKTENDCFDKVTKNNPFSRDKYGQCLYEQGYRFRTSNLLYCFWYMKEECKDYNKFR
;
A
#
# COMPACT_ATOMS: atom_id res chain seq x y z
N MET A 1 -0.12 3.58 42.28
CA MET A 1 0.84 3.26 41.19
C MET A 1 0.90 1.78 40.83
N LYS A 2 0.90 0.82 41.79
CA LYS A 2 0.94 -0.63 41.47
C LYS A 2 -0.27 -1.18 40.71
N LYS A 3 -1.48 -0.63 40.93
CA LYS A 3 -2.72 -1.10 40.28
C LYS A 3 -2.81 -0.72 38.79
N ILE A 4 -2.18 0.37 38.36
CA ILE A 4 -2.20 0.84 36.97
C ILE A 4 -1.30 -0.05 36.09
N ILE A 5 -0.15 -0.48 36.64
CA ILE A 5 0.79 -1.38 35.95
C ILE A 5 0.13 -2.73 35.66
N LEU A 6 -0.72 -3.21 36.57
CA LEU A 6 -1.43 -4.49 36.45
C LEU A 6 -2.49 -4.46 35.33
N ILE A 7 -3.16 -3.31 35.14
CA ILE A 7 -4.13 -3.09 34.05
C ILE A 7 -3.41 -3.00 32.70
N LEU A 8 -2.25 -2.33 32.63
CA LEU A 8 -1.43 -2.26 31.42
C LEU A 8 -0.87 -3.63 31.01
N SER A 9 -0.49 -4.48 31.97
CA SER A 9 -0.03 -5.85 31.67
C SER A 9 -1.14 -6.78 31.18
N LEU A 10 -2.41 -6.51 31.56
CA LEU A 10 -3.56 -7.30 31.10
C LEU A 10 -3.84 -7.10 29.60
N PHE A 11 -3.56 -5.94 29.04
CA PHE A 11 -3.69 -5.68 27.59
C PHE A 11 -2.66 -6.45 26.74
N ILE A 12 -1.50 -6.78 27.31
CA ILE A 12 -0.43 -7.52 26.63
C ILE A 12 -0.71 -9.03 26.68
N LEU A 13 -1.31 -9.51 27.77
CA LEU A 13 -1.59 -10.93 28.02
C LEU A 13 -2.94 -11.40 27.46
N SER A 14 -3.89 -10.51 27.18
CA SER A 14 -5.22 -10.90 26.68
C SER A 14 -5.26 -11.21 25.17
N GLY A 15 -4.13 -11.13 24.45
CA GLY A 15 -4.13 -11.36 23.01
C GLY A 15 -5.02 -10.38 22.23
N CYS A 16 -5.50 -9.32 22.87
CA CYS A 16 -6.35 -8.27 22.28
C CYS A 16 -5.54 -7.26 21.46
N VAL A 17 -4.30 -7.58 21.11
CA VAL A 17 -3.71 -7.05 19.88
C VAL A 17 -4.24 -7.94 18.76
N ASP A 18 -5.54 -7.78 18.52
CA ASP A 18 -6.35 -8.68 17.72
C ASP A 18 -5.67 -8.87 16.35
N PRO A 19 -5.51 -10.11 15.86
CA PRO A 19 -5.01 -10.43 14.52
C PRO A 19 -5.89 -9.91 13.38
N PHE A 20 -6.69 -8.87 13.59
CA PHE A 20 -7.51 -8.17 12.60
C PHE A 20 -6.68 -7.63 11.42
N LEU A 21 -5.36 -7.47 11.60
CA LEU A 21 -4.40 -7.18 10.53
C LEU A 21 -4.00 -8.40 9.68
N PHE A 22 -4.21 -9.62 10.17
CA PHE A 22 -3.80 -10.89 9.54
C PHE A 22 -4.97 -11.74 9.03
N SER A 23 -6.20 -11.53 9.50
CA SER A 23 -7.37 -12.29 9.05
C SER A 23 -7.97 -11.67 7.79
N TYR A 24 -7.72 -12.30 6.63
CA TYR A 24 -8.45 -12.33 5.34
C TYR A 24 -9.14 -11.05 4.79
N ALA A 25 -9.83 -10.25 5.61
CA ALA A 25 -10.29 -8.89 5.33
C ALA A 25 -9.16 -7.85 5.34
N GLY A 26 -8.14 -8.03 6.20
CA GLY A 26 -7.00 -7.09 6.32
C GLY A 26 -6.16 -6.99 5.05
N GLY A 27 -6.02 -8.09 4.28
CA GLY A 27 -5.25 -8.11 3.03
C GLY A 27 -5.77 -7.10 2.01
N ASN A 28 -7.06 -7.15 1.66
CA ASN A 28 -7.65 -6.23 0.68
C ASN A 28 -7.57 -4.77 1.15
N VAL A 29 -7.83 -4.52 2.43
CA VAL A 29 -7.72 -3.17 3.01
C VAL A 29 -6.27 -2.66 2.96
N ILE A 30 -5.28 -3.54 3.11
CA ILE A 30 -3.86 -3.23 2.96
C ILE A 30 -3.54 -2.90 1.50
N TYR A 31 -3.95 -3.70 0.51
CA TYR A 31 -3.70 -3.39 -0.91
C TYR A 31 -4.33 -2.06 -1.34
N ASP A 32 -5.51 -1.71 -0.83
CA ASP A 32 -6.19 -0.44 -1.10
C ASP A 32 -5.50 0.80 -0.48
N MET A 33 -4.48 0.61 0.36
CA MET A 33 -3.71 1.72 0.93
C MET A 33 -2.72 2.32 -0.06
N ALA A 34 -2.35 1.59 -1.11
CA ALA A 34 -1.50 2.08 -2.19
C ALA A 34 -2.35 2.70 -3.29
N TYR A 35 -1.96 3.87 -3.78
CA TYR A 35 -2.64 4.51 -4.91
C TYR A 35 -1.69 5.40 -5.70
N TRP A 36 -2.11 5.75 -6.91
CA TRP A 36 -1.40 6.67 -7.79
C TRP A 36 -2.12 8.01 -7.82
N GLU A 37 -1.39 9.09 -7.62
CA GLU A 37 -1.93 10.45 -7.50
C GLU A 37 -1.32 11.35 -8.57
N HIS A 38 -2.15 12.08 -9.33
CA HIS A 38 -1.66 13.00 -10.34
C HIS A 38 -0.97 14.20 -9.67
N VAL A 39 0.22 14.59 -10.16
CA VAL A 39 1.06 15.62 -9.52
C VAL A 39 0.33 16.96 -9.41
N ASP A 40 -0.43 17.35 -10.43
CA ASP A 40 -1.04 18.67 -10.52
C ASP A 40 -2.43 18.73 -9.86
N THR A 41 -3.28 17.73 -10.10
CA THR A 41 -4.69 17.75 -9.68
C THR A 41 -4.91 17.09 -8.32
N LYS A 42 -3.93 16.30 -7.84
CA LYS A 42 -4.05 15.47 -6.64
C LYS A 42 -5.14 14.41 -6.70
N GLU A 43 -5.68 14.15 -7.89
CA GLU A 43 -6.68 13.12 -8.11
C GLU A 43 -6.03 11.75 -8.21
N LYS A 44 -6.75 10.72 -7.75
CA LYS A 44 -6.31 9.34 -7.92
C LYS A 44 -6.36 8.96 -9.40
N ALA A 45 -5.43 8.12 -9.83
CA ALA A 45 -5.46 7.54 -11.15
C ALA A 45 -6.81 6.83 -11.37
N PRO A 46 -7.53 7.15 -12.46
CA PRO A 46 -8.76 6.43 -12.77
C PRO A 46 -8.42 5.00 -13.16
N LEU A 47 -9.31 4.06 -12.85
CA LEU A 47 -9.13 2.63 -13.12
C LEU A 47 -8.76 2.35 -14.59
N LYS A 48 -9.29 3.14 -15.52
CA LYS A 48 -8.95 3.04 -16.94
C LYS A 48 -7.45 3.27 -17.18
N THR A 49 -6.86 4.29 -16.59
CA THR A 49 -5.43 4.60 -16.74
C THR A 49 -4.55 3.50 -16.16
N GLU A 50 -4.94 2.97 -15.00
CA GLU A 50 -4.24 1.83 -14.39
C GLU A 50 -4.32 0.58 -15.28
N ASN A 51 -5.50 0.23 -15.79
CA ASN A 51 -5.67 -0.90 -16.69
C ASN A 51 -4.93 -0.73 -18.02
N ASP A 52 -4.98 0.47 -18.62
CA ASP A 52 -4.27 0.78 -19.86
C ASP A 52 -2.75 0.57 -19.67
N CYS A 53 -2.18 0.98 -18.53
CA CYS A 53 -0.78 0.70 -18.20
C CYS A 53 -0.52 -0.79 -17.95
N PHE A 54 -1.39 -1.47 -17.21
CA PHE A 54 -1.26 -2.90 -16.94
C PHE A 54 -1.24 -3.72 -18.24
N ASP A 55 -2.18 -3.45 -19.15
CA ASP A 55 -2.27 -4.11 -20.44
C ASP A 55 -1.05 -3.80 -21.29
N LYS A 56 -0.60 -2.53 -21.32
CA LYS A 56 0.59 -2.12 -22.06
C LYS A 56 1.85 -2.87 -21.62
N VAL A 57 2.05 -3.09 -20.33
CA VAL A 57 3.25 -3.75 -19.81
C VAL A 57 3.17 -5.28 -19.85
N THR A 58 1.96 -5.86 -19.86
CA THR A 58 1.74 -7.31 -19.87
C THR A 58 1.46 -7.90 -21.25
N LYS A 59 1.18 -7.07 -22.28
CA LYS A 59 0.71 -7.49 -23.62
C LYS A 59 1.46 -8.66 -24.25
N ASN A 60 2.74 -8.88 -23.93
CA ASN A 60 3.53 -10.05 -24.34
C ASN A 60 4.64 -10.41 -23.33
N ASN A 61 4.53 -9.95 -22.08
CA ASN A 61 5.58 -10.08 -21.08
C ASN A 61 4.96 -10.39 -19.70
N PRO A 62 5.69 -11.09 -18.81
CA PRO A 62 5.27 -11.18 -17.42
C PRO A 62 5.18 -9.78 -16.80
N PHE A 63 4.22 -9.61 -15.89
CA PHE A 63 4.01 -8.35 -15.20
C PHE A 63 5.30 -7.92 -14.47
N SER A 64 5.63 -6.64 -14.62
CA SER A 64 6.74 -5.99 -13.94
C SER A 64 6.21 -4.73 -13.27
N ARG A 65 6.27 -4.70 -11.93
CA ARG A 65 5.88 -3.52 -11.13
C ARG A 65 6.65 -2.29 -11.58
N ASP A 66 7.94 -2.44 -11.89
CA ASP A 66 8.76 -1.33 -12.37
C ASP A 66 8.22 -0.70 -13.66
N LYS A 67 7.98 -1.52 -14.70
CA LYS A 67 7.43 -1.03 -15.97
C LYS A 67 6.04 -0.42 -15.79
N TYR A 68 5.23 -1.00 -14.91
CA TYR A 68 3.91 -0.48 -14.57
C TYR A 68 4.00 0.90 -13.92
N GLY A 69 4.84 1.05 -12.89
CA GLY A 69 5.04 2.31 -12.20
C GLY A 69 5.64 3.39 -13.11
N GLN A 70 6.58 3.01 -13.99
CA GLN A 70 7.13 3.90 -15.01
C GLN A 70 6.04 4.43 -15.97
N CYS A 71 5.14 3.56 -16.43
CA CYS A 71 4.03 3.94 -17.30
C CYS A 71 3.10 4.99 -16.67
N LEU A 72 2.81 4.85 -15.38
CA LEU A 72 2.00 5.82 -14.63
C LEU A 72 2.78 7.10 -14.33
N TYR A 73 4.07 6.98 -14.03
CA TYR A 73 4.96 8.12 -13.78
C TYR A 73 5.06 9.05 -14.99
N GLU A 74 5.18 8.47 -16.19
CA GLU A 74 5.21 9.20 -17.48
C GLU A 74 3.90 9.93 -17.78
N GLN A 75 2.78 9.46 -17.22
CA GLN A 75 1.47 10.10 -17.33
C GLN A 75 1.21 11.14 -16.22
N GLY A 76 2.24 11.50 -15.44
CA GLY A 76 2.12 12.52 -14.40
C GLY A 76 1.62 12.01 -13.04
N TYR A 77 1.57 10.69 -12.82
CA TYR A 77 1.18 10.12 -11.54
C TYR A 77 2.38 9.84 -10.64
N ARG A 78 2.16 9.89 -9.32
CA ARG A 78 3.14 9.52 -8.30
C ARG A 78 2.56 8.51 -7.35
N PHE A 79 3.40 7.60 -6.88
CA PHE A 79 3.02 6.60 -5.91
C PHE A 79 2.75 7.26 -4.56
N ARG A 80 1.61 6.93 -3.95
CA ARG A 80 1.18 7.42 -2.65
C ARG A 80 0.63 6.27 -1.82
N THR A 81 0.66 6.47 -0.52
CA THR A 81 0.16 5.51 0.45
C THR A 81 -0.68 6.25 1.48
N SER A 82 -1.90 5.79 1.74
CA SER A 82 -2.79 6.41 2.74
C SER A 82 -2.32 6.20 4.18
N ASN A 83 -1.39 5.25 4.40
CA ASN A 83 -0.82 4.94 5.71
C ASN A 83 0.72 4.94 5.64
N LEU A 84 1.37 5.71 6.52
CA LEU A 84 2.83 5.80 6.62
C LEU A 84 3.48 4.44 6.96
N LEU A 85 2.78 3.62 7.75
CA LEU A 85 3.22 2.30 8.17
C LEU A 85 3.08 1.23 7.07
N TYR A 86 2.35 1.52 5.99
CA TYR A 86 2.11 0.59 4.88
C TYR A 86 3.41 0.02 4.32
N CYS A 87 4.34 0.89 3.95
CA CYS A 87 5.64 0.49 3.40
C CYS A 87 6.62 -0.05 4.43
N PHE A 88 6.41 0.25 5.72
CA PHE A 88 7.32 -0.19 6.78
C PHE A 88 6.97 -1.60 7.28
N TRP A 89 5.69 -1.87 7.49
CA TRP A 89 5.20 -3.09 8.16
C TRP A 89 4.61 -4.13 7.21
N TYR A 90 3.99 -3.70 6.09
CA TYR A 90 3.15 -4.59 5.29
C TYR A 90 3.74 -4.91 3.92
N MET A 91 4.09 -3.89 3.14
CA MET A 91 4.39 -4.05 1.70
C MET A 91 5.79 -3.53 1.37
N LYS A 92 6.79 -3.98 2.14
CA LYS A 92 8.15 -3.48 2.10
C LYS A 92 8.80 -3.61 0.71
N GLU A 93 8.65 -4.75 0.04
CA GLU A 93 9.25 -4.97 -1.28
C GLU A 93 8.51 -4.20 -2.39
N GLU A 94 7.17 -4.19 -2.40
CA GLU A 94 6.42 -3.44 -3.40
C GLU A 94 6.65 -1.92 -3.27
N CYS A 95 6.71 -1.42 -2.03
CA CYS A 95 7.06 -0.04 -1.79
C CYS A 95 8.50 0.30 -2.16
N LYS A 96 9.46 -0.65 -2.09
CA LYS A 96 10.82 -0.40 -2.60
C LYS A 96 10.79 -0.18 -4.10
N ASP A 97 10.06 -1.02 -4.82
CA ASP A 97 9.91 -0.91 -6.27
C ASP A 97 9.28 0.43 -6.68
N TYR A 98 8.26 0.87 -5.93
CA TYR A 98 7.55 2.12 -6.23
C TYR A 98 8.10 3.39 -5.57
N ASN A 99 9.03 3.28 -4.61
CA ASN A 99 9.57 4.45 -3.89
C ASN A 99 10.23 5.46 -4.84
N LYS A 100 10.80 4.98 -5.95
CA LYS A 100 11.40 5.82 -6.99
C LYS A 100 10.38 6.65 -7.79
N PHE A 101 9.09 6.35 -7.67
CA PHE A 101 7.99 7.07 -8.32
C PHE A 101 7.15 7.90 -7.33
N ARG A 102 7.60 8.07 -6.08
CA ARG A 102 6.95 8.98 -5.12
C ARG A 102 7.08 10.46 -5.51
#